data_AF-A0A2N2C3M3-F1
#
_entry.id   AF-A0A2N2C3M3-F1
#
_cell.length_a   1.000
_cell.length_b   1.000
_cell.length_c   1.000
_cell.angle_alpha   90.00
_cell.angle_beta   90.00
_cell.angle_gamma   90.00
#
_symmetry.space_group_name_H-M   'P 1'
#
loop_
_entity.id
_entity.type
_entity.pdbx_description
1 polymer ?
#
loop_
_entity_poly.entity_id
_entity_poly.type
_entity_poly.pdbx_seq_one_letter_code
_entity_poly.pdbx_strand_id
1 'polypeptide(L)'
;MELFHLQTKNTSYAFTLLPTGQLEHLYYGKKIRLDDPSVLSEKAVFPSGNCVVYDRNIPHISLENRMLEHSSTGKGDIRQSLVEIIFPDTSY
;
A
#
# COMPACT_ATOMS: atom_id res chain seq x y z
N MET A 1 -1.75 12.01 6.52
CA MET A 1 -2.22 10.76 5.90
C MET A 1 -3.66 10.54 6.33
N GLU A 2 -4.53 10.17 5.41
CA GLU A 2 -5.95 9.96 5.71
C GLU A 2 -6.16 8.54 6.23
N LEU A 3 -6.74 8.41 7.43
CA LEU A 3 -6.99 7.11 8.08
C LEU A 3 -8.42 6.64 7.82
N PHE A 4 -8.55 5.44 7.27
CA PHE A 4 -9.79 4.70 7.20
C PHE A 4 -9.77 3.61 8.27
N HIS A 5 -10.63 3.74 9.29
CA HIS A 5 -10.67 2.81 10.42
C HIS A 5 -12.07 2.21 10.58
N LEU A 6 -12.23 0.96 10.15
CA LEU A 6 -13.46 0.20 10.28
C LEU A 6 -13.40 -0.63 11.56
N GLN A 7 -14.44 -0.51 12.40
CA GLN A 7 -14.49 -1.19 13.68
C GLN A 7 -15.75 -2.03 13.81
N THR A 8 -15.58 -3.30 14.14
CA THR A 8 -16.68 -4.14 14.61
C THR A 8 -16.77 -4.09 16.14
N LYS A 9 -17.55 -5.00 16.73
CA LYS A 9 -17.56 -5.21 18.18
C LYS A 9 -16.17 -5.55 18.72
N ASN A 10 -15.43 -6.44 18.03
CA ASN A 10 -14.21 -7.07 18.54
C ASN A 10 -12.99 -6.93 17.62
N THR A 11 -13.15 -6.37 16.41
CA THR A 11 -12.07 -6.26 15.43
C THR A 11 -11.90 -4.84 14.91
N SER A 12 -10.68 -4.53 14.48
CA SER A 12 -10.32 -3.31 13.74
C SER A 12 -9.74 -3.71 12.38
N TYR A 13 -10.16 -3.01 11.34
CA TYR A 13 -9.55 -3.02 10.00
C TYR A 13 -9.14 -1.58 9.68
N ALA A 14 -7.88 -1.34 9.37
CA ALA A 14 -7.35 0.00 9.14
C ALA A 14 -6.44 0.05 7.91
N PHE A 15 -6.60 1.10 7.13
CA PHE A 15 -5.76 1.40 5.97
C PHE A 15 -5.66 2.92 5.75
N THR A 16 -4.71 3.35 4.93
CA THR A 16 -4.45 4.77 4.63
C THR A 16 -4.22 5.00 3.14
N LEU A 17 -4.41 6.24 2.68
CA LEU A 17 -4.01 6.68 1.36
C LEU A 17 -2.53 7.10 1.37
N LEU A 18 -1.71 6.48 0.51
CA LEU A 18 -0.33 6.90 0.26
C LEU A 18 -0.30 8.20 -0.57
N PRO A 19 0.77 9.01 -0.48
CA PRO A 19 0.94 10.20 -1.32
C PRO A 19 0.88 9.92 -2.82
N THR A 20 1.25 8.71 -3.24
CA THR A 20 1.22 8.22 -4.63
C THR A 20 -0.15 7.70 -5.08
N GLY A 21 -1.16 7.73 -4.20
CA GLY A 21 -2.55 7.40 -4.50
C GLY A 21 -2.98 5.95 -4.27
N GLN A 22 -2.06 5.05 -3.89
CA GLN A 22 -2.39 3.67 -3.54
C GLN A 22 -2.85 3.57 -2.08
N LEU A 23 -3.67 2.57 -1.79
CA LEU A 23 -4.13 2.28 -0.44
C LEU A 23 -3.15 1.32 0.25
N GLU A 24 -2.63 1.73 1.41
CA GLU A 24 -1.76 0.92 2.26
C GLU A 24 -2.56 0.30 3.41
N HIS A 25 -2.53 -1.02 3.48
CA HIS A 25 -3.06 -1.81 4.59
C HIS A 25 -2.21 -1.59 5.84
N LEU A 26 -2.84 -1.20 6.95
CA LEU A 26 -2.14 -0.95 8.21
C LEU A 26 -2.37 -2.06 9.24
N TYR A 27 -3.60 -2.54 9.35
CA TYR A 27 -3.95 -3.49 10.40
C TYR A 27 -5.26 -4.24 10.12
N TYR A 28 -5.25 -5.53 10.42
CA TYR A 28 -6.46 -6.31 10.65
C TYR A 28 -6.29 -7.22 11.86
N GLY A 29 -7.20 -7.13 12.83
CA GLY A 29 -7.12 -7.96 14.05
C GLY A 29 -8.02 -7.49 15.17
N LYS A 30 -7.58 -7.72 16.42
CA LYS A 30 -8.31 -7.33 17.65
C LYS A 30 -8.60 -5.83 17.62
N LYS A 31 -9.75 -5.43 18.19
CA LYS A 31 -10.11 -4.02 18.28
C LYS A 31 -9.01 -3.22 19.00
N ILE A 32 -8.43 -2.29 18.25
CA ILE A 32 -7.45 -1.29 18.71
C ILE A 32 -8.02 0.11 18.51
N ARG A 33 -7.49 1.06 19.28
CA ARG A 33 -7.64 2.50 19.03
C ARG A 33 -6.47 2.94 18.17
N LEU A 34 -6.76 3.61 17.06
CA LEU A 34 -5.78 4.14 16.13
C LEU A 34 -6.24 5.53 15.72
N ASP A 35 -5.50 6.56 16.13
CA ASP A 35 -5.83 7.95 15.83
C ASP A 35 -4.90 8.52 14.74
N ASP A 36 -3.71 7.94 14.55
CA ASP A 36 -2.71 8.34 13.56
C ASP A 36 -2.23 7.12 12.74
N PRO A 37 -2.44 7.11 11.41
CA PRO A 37 -1.98 6.00 10.55
C PRO A 37 -0.45 5.89 10.48
N SER A 38 0.30 6.97 10.73
CA SER A 38 1.76 7.00 10.62
C SER A 38 2.49 6.08 11.62
N VAL A 39 1.78 5.66 12.67
CA VAL A 39 2.28 4.75 13.71
C VAL A 39 2.48 3.35 13.16
N LEU A 40 1.65 2.92 12.21
CA LEU A 40 1.68 1.58 11.62
C LEU A 40 2.16 1.58 10.16
N SER A 41 2.11 2.73 9.49
CA SER A 41 2.64 2.88 8.13
C SER A 41 4.15 2.69 8.10
N GLU A 42 4.65 2.11 7.02
CA GLU A 42 6.07 1.82 6.89
C GLU A 42 6.88 3.11 6.64
N LYS A 43 7.93 3.33 7.44
CA LYS A 43 8.77 4.53 7.36
C LYS A 43 10.01 4.23 6.53
N ALA A 44 10.08 4.83 5.34
CA ALA A 44 11.24 4.72 4.46
C ALA A 44 11.75 6.12 4.09
N VAL A 45 13.07 6.31 4.13
CA VAL A 45 13.75 7.56 3.73
C VAL A 45 14.54 7.35 2.44
N PHE A 46 14.95 6.12 2.17
CA PHE A 46 15.73 5.75 0.99
C PHE A 46 14.95 4.75 0.14
N PRO A 47 15.13 4.78 -1.20
CA PRO A 47 14.66 3.71 -2.07
C PRO A 47 15.27 2.37 -1.63
N SER A 48 14.46 1.31 -1.62
CA SER A 48 14.98 -0.05 -1.48
C SER A 48 15.80 -0.40 -2.73
N GLY A 49 17.03 -0.87 -2.54
CA GLY A 49 18.06 -0.85 -3.59
C GLY A 49 17.75 -1.63 -4.87
N ASN A 50 16.97 -2.70 -4.77
CA ASN A 50 16.55 -3.53 -5.90
C ASN A 50 15.11 -3.26 -6.36
N CYS A 51 14.36 -2.41 -5.65
CA CYS A 51 12.98 -2.14 -5.95
C CYS A 51 12.81 -1.09 -7.05
N VAL A 52 11.68 -1.17 -7.76
CA VAL A 52 11.29 -0.12 -8.71
C VAL A 52 10.87 1.13 -7.95
N VAL A 53 11.48 2.27 -8.31
CA VAL A 53 11.00 3.59 -7.89
C VAL A 53 9.68 3.87 -8.60
N TYR A 54 8.59 3.88 -7.84
CA TYR A 54 7.24 4.04 -8.40
C TYR A 54 6.98 5.46 -8.89
N ASP A 55 7.33 6.46 -8.08
CA ASP A 55 7.22 7.88 -8.42
C ASP A 55 8.58 8.57 -8.23
N ARG A 56 9.07 9.22 -9.28
CA ARG A 56 10.36 9.93 -9.26
C ARG A 56 10.38 11.12 -8.30
N ASN A 57 9.23 11.73 -8.02
CA ASN A 57 9.10 12.82 -7.06
C ASN A 57 9.15 12.31 -5.61
N ILE A 58 8.82 11.03 -5.40
CA ILE A 58 8.75 10.40 -4.07
C ILE A 58 9.56 9.09 -4.10
N PRO A 59 10.89 9.16 -4.26
CA PRO A 59 11.70 8.00 -4.64
C PRO A 59 11.82 6.93 -3.56
N HIS A 60 11.48 7.25 -2.31
CA HIS A 60 11.52 6.32 -1.19
C HIS A 60 10.31 5.39 -1.11
N ILE A 61 9.28 5.60 -1.95
CA ILE A 61 8.11 4.72 -2.03
C ILE A 61 8.31 3.69 -3.15
N SER A 62 8.34 2.41 -2.75
CA SER A 62 8.25 1.26 -3.65
C SER A 62 6.98 0.49 -3.33
N LEU A 63 6.18 0.17 -4.36
CA LEU A 63 4.95 -0.61 -4.20
C LEU A 63 5.23 -2.06 -3.75
N GLU A 64 6.37 -2.62 -4.15
CA GLU A 64 6.83 -3.96 -3.73
C GLU A 64 7.02 -4.05 -2.21
N ASN A 65 7.47 -2.96 -1.58
CA ASN A 65 7.77 -2.92 -0.16
C ASN A 65 6.55 -2.56 0.69
N ARG A 66 5.56 -1.86 0.10
CA ARG A 66 4.32 -1.46 0.79
C ARG A 66 3.35 -2.62 0.95
N MET A 67 2.57 -2.58 2.03
CA MET A 67 1.44 -3.49 2.24
C MET A 67 0.23 -2.89 1.52
N LEU A 68 -0.07 -3.31 0.29
CA LEU A 68 -1.15 -2.73 -0.50
C LEU A 68 -2.49 -3.41 -0.23
N GLU A 69 -3.56 -2.63 -0.15
CA GLU A 69 -4.95 -3.14 -0.16
C GLU A 69 -5.34 -3.73 -1.53
N HIS A 70 -4.74 -3.19 -2.59
CA HIS A 70 -5.00 -3.60 -3.96
C HIS A 70 -3.73 -3.51 -4.79
N SER A 71 -3.29 -4.65 -5.32
CA SER A 71 -2.12 -4.76 -6.20
C SER A 71 -2.55 -5.10 -7.64
N SER A 72 -1.85 -4.54 -8.62
CA SER A 72 -2.02 -4.86 -10.03
C SER A 72 -0.68 -5.05 -10.72
N THR A 73 -0.66 -5.89 -11.75
CA THR A 73 0.53 -6.12 -12.58
C THR A 73 0.92 -4.83 -13.35
N GLY A 74 2.20 -4.72 -13.74
CA GLY A 74 2.71 -3.59 -14.53
C GLY A 74 3.09 -2.34 -13.73
N LYS A 75 3.02 -2.36 -12.39
CA LYS A 75 3.29 -1.20 -11.51
C LYS A 75 4.59 -1.27 -10.71
N GLY A 76 5.43 -2.27 -10.95
CA GLY A 76 6.71 -2.47 -10.26
C GLY A 76 6.63 -3.25 -8.95
N ASP A 77 5.43 -3.70 -8.56
CA ASP A 77 5.27 -4.75 -7.54
C ASP A 77 5.43 -6.12 -8.24
N ILE A 78 6.44 -6.90 -7.83
CA ILE A 78 6.73 -8.23 -8.40
C ILE A 78 6.07 -9.38 -7.63
N ARG A 79 5.34 -9.07 -6.56
CA ARG A 79 4.57 -10.06 -5.79
C ARG A 79 3.33 -10.48 -6.57
N GLN A 80 2.58 -11.44 -6.04
CA GLN A 80 1.33 -11.87 -6.65
C GLN A 80 0.31 -10.72 -6.68
N SER A 81 -0.12 -10.34 -7.88
CA SER A 81 -1.13 -9.29 -8.08
C SER A 81 -2.53 -9.78 -7.69
N LEU A 82 -3.34 -8.87 -7.15
CA LEU A 82 -4.76 -9.11 -6.91
C LEU A 82 -5.55 -9.10 -8.23
N VAL A 83 -5.21 -8.18 -9.13
CA VAL A 83 -5.84 -8.07 -10.46
C VAL A 83 -4.78 -7.98 -11.55
N GLU A 84 -5.07 -8.64 -12.67
CA GLU A 84 -4.31 -8.49 -13.91
C GLU A 84 -5.25 -7.96 -14.99
N ILE A 85 -4.84 -6.89 -15.65
CA ILE A 85 -5.61 -6.27 -16.73
C ILE A 85 -4.77 -6.46 -17.99
N ILE A 86 -5.37 -7.05 -19.03
CA ILE A 86 -4.68 -7.23 -20.32
C ILE A 86 -5.28 -6.23 -21.29
N PHE A 87 -4.45 -5.30 -21.75
CA PHE A 87 -4.84 -4.29 -22.73
C PHE A 87 -4.88 -4.89 -24.15
N PRO A 88 -5.55 -4.23 -25.12
CA PRO A 88 -5.64 -4.73 -26.50
C PRO A 88 -4.29 -4.94 -27.20
N ASP A 89 -3.24 -4.26 -26.74
CA ASP A 89 -1.87 -4.41 -27.22
C ASP A 89 -1.10 -5.55 -26.53
N THR A 90 -1.79 -6.38 -25.75
CA THR A 90 -1.24 -7.51 -24.95
C THR A 90 -0.34 -7.10 -23.79
N SER A 91 -0.26 -5.82 -23.47
CA SER A 91 0.42 -5.34 -22.27
C SER A 91 -0.42 -5.55 -21.01
N TYR A 92 0.25 -5.45 -19.86
CA TYR A 92 -0.32 -5.55 -18.51
C TYR A 92 -0.33 -4.19 -17.81
#